data_AF-A0A383EL77-F1
#
_entry.id   AF-A0A383EL77-F1
#
_cell.length_a   1.000
_cell.length_b   1.000
_cell.length_c   1.000
_cell.angle_alpha   90.00
_cell.angle_beta   90.00
_cell.angle_gamma   90.00
#
_symmetry.space_group_name_H-M   'P 1'
#
loop_
_entity.id
_entity.type
_entity.pdbx_description
1 polymer ?
#
loop_
_entity_poly.entity_id
_entity_poly.type
_entity_poly.pdbx_seq_one_letter_code
_entity_poly.pdbx_strand_id
1 'polypeptide(L)'
;MRGRILLAVGSIVVCLLGAEVLLAVVVPQVHRLPDIWMHDARLGWTHRPGTMGRMVTPEFDVAYSIDAAGRRRHESQAGPDAVHLQLYGDSFAEGWGVDVADGLAARLETHLVSSRGVGVTNYGTAGYGTDQEMLLFADAGAPQSPDVVLLLFYDKDVWNNVSRR
;
A
#
# COMPACT_ATOMS: atom_id res chain seq x y z
N MET A 1 41.18 -16.15 -34.77
CA MET A 1 40.47 -15.04 -34.10
C MET A 1 38.98 -15.33 -33.92
N ARG A 2 38.22 -15.66 -34.99
CA ARG A 2 36.77 -15.94 -34.94
C ARG A 2 36.34 -17.04 -33.95
N GLY A 3 37.06 -18.17 -33.88
CA GLY A 3 36.72 -19.26 -32.96
C GLY A 3 36.85 -18.91 -31.47
N ARG A 4 37.81 -18.06 -31.09
CA ARG A 4 37.99 -17.61 -29.70
C ARG A 4 36.88 -16.65 -29.26
N ILE A 5 36.41 -15.81 -30.19
CA ILE A 5 35.27 -14.90 -29.95
C ILE A 5 33.98 -15.70 -29.78
N LEU A 6 33.72 -16.70 -30.64
CA LEU A 6 32.54 -17.57 -30.51
C LEU A 6 32.53 -18.34 -29.20
N LEU A 7 33.69 -18.86 -28.76
CA LEU A 7 33.82 -19.54 -27.47
C LEU A 7 33.55 -18.59 -26.30
N ALA A 8 34.10 -17.38 -26.32
CA ALA A 8 33.88 -16.38 -25.26
C ALA A 8 32.40 -15.99 -25.16
N VAL A 9 31.75 -15.69 -26.29
CA VAL A 9 30.32 -15.37 -26.34
C VAL A 9 29.48 -16.56 -25.86
N GLY A 10 29.79 -17.77 -26.34
CA GLY A 10 29.10 -19.00 -25.91
C GLY A 10 29.23 -19.23 -24.40
N SER A 11 30.42 -19.04 -23.82
CA SER A 11 30.61 -19.17 -22.37
C SER A 11 29.84 -18.14 -21.57
N ILE A 12 29.78 -16.88 -22.03
CA ILE A 12 29.01 -15.83 -21.36
C ILE A 12 27.52 -16.20 -21.36
N VAL A 13 26.98 -16.63 -22.50
CA VAL A 13 25.57 -17.04 -22.60
C VAL A 13 25.28 -18.21 -21.66
N VAL A 14 26.12 -19.24 -21.64
CA VAL A 14 25.93 -20.39 -20.74
C VAL A 14 26.01 -19.97 -19.27
N CYS A 15 26.95 -19.11 -18.90
CA CYS A 15 27.05 -18.61 -17.53
C CYS A 15 25.84 -17.76 -17.11
N LEU A 16 25.34 -16.90 -17.99
CA LEU A 16 24.16 -16.07 -17.70
C LEU A 16 22.90 -16.92 -17.57
N LEU A 17 22.70 -17.90 -18.45
CA LEU A 17 21.57 -18.83 -18.35
C LEU A 17 21.66 -19.69 -17.08
N GLY A 18 22.86 -20.18 -16.74
CA GLY A 18 23.10 -20.91 -15.51
C GLY A 18 22.82 -20.08 -14.26
N ALA A 19 23.24 -18.81 -14.25
CA ALA A 19 22.96 -17.87 -13.18
C ALA A 19 21.46 -17.57 -13.05
N GLU A 20 20.76 -17.35 -14.15
CA GLU A 20 19.32 -17.11 -14.17
C GLU A 20 18.54 -18.32 -13.61
N VAL A 21 18.87 -19.54 -14.06
CA VAL A 21 18.24 -20.77 -13.54
C VAL A 21 18.52 -20.95 -12.05
N LEU A 22 19.76 -20.69 -11.62
CA LEU A 22 20.12 -20.76 -10.21
C LEU A 22 19.31 -19.75 -9.38
N LEU A 23 19.21 -18.50 -9.84
CA LEU A 23 18.42 -17.46 -9.18
C LEU A 23 16.94 -17.84 -9.14
N ALA A 24 16.38 -18.35 -10.24
CA ALA A 24 14.98 -18.76 -10.32
C ALA A 24 14.63 -19.89 -9.34
N VAL A 25 15.57 -20.80 -9.06
CA VAL A 25 15.36 -21.92 -8.13
C VAL A 25 15.63 -21.54 -6.68
N VAL A 26 16.69 -20.78 -6.42
CA VAL A 26 17.15 -20.46 -5.04
C VAL A 26 16.45 -19.24 -4.47
N VAL A 27 16.22 -18.20 -5.28
CA VAL A 27 15.58 -16.94 -4.87
C VAL A 27 14.48 -16.59 -5.86
N PRO A 28 13.40 -17.39 -5.93
CA PRO A 28 12.34 -17.21 -6.91
C PRO A 28 11.74 -15.81 -6.77
N GLN A 29 11.84 -15.00 -7.83
CA GLN A 29 11.37 -13.60 -7.86
C GLN A 29 9.84 -13.53 -8.07
N VAL A 30 9.08 -14.24 -7.24
CA VAL A 30 7.62 -14.34 -7.37
C VAL A 30 7.00 -12.99 -7.07
N HIS A 31 6.27 -12.47 -8.06
CA HIS A 31 5.44 -11.29 -7.91
C HIS A 31 4.00 -11.67 -8.19
N ARG A 32 3.17 -11.64 -7.15
CA ARG A 32 1.72 -11.87 -7.23
C ARG A 32 1.01 -10.68 -6.62
N LEU A 33 0.46 -9.85 -7.48
CA LEU A 33 -0.41 -8.75 -7.09
C LEU A 33 -1.87 -9.22 -7.14
N PRO A 34 -2.65 -9.03 -6.07
CA PRO A 34 -4.06 -9.37 -6.10
C PRO A 34 -4.85 -8.33 -6.90
N ASP A 35 -5.98 -8.72 -7.47
CA ASP A 35 -6.87 -7.83 -8.21
C ASP A 35 -7.77 -7.02 -7.25
N ILE A 36 -7.14 -6.10 -6.53
CA ILE A 36 -7.80 -5.27 -5.49
C ILE A 36 -7.87 -3.79 -5.85
N TRP A 37 -7.35 -3.37 -7.02
CA TRP A 37 -7.45 -1.99 -7.49
C TRP A 37 -8.41 -1.88 -8.67
N MET A 38 -8.98 -0.71 -8.83
CA MET A 38 -9.79 -0.34 -9.98
C MET A 38 -9.57 1.13 -10.33
N HIS A 39 -9.81 1.47 -11.59
CA HIS A 39 -9.77 2.86 -12.03
C HIS A 39 -10.91 3.66 -11.39
N ASP A 40 -10.60 4.90 -10.98
CA ASP A 40 -11.56 5.89 -10.53
C ASP A 40 -11.40 7.17 -11.36
N ALA A 41 -12.49 7.73 -11.87
CA ALA A 41 -12.42 8.88 -12.78
C ALA A 41 -11.94 10.18 -12.11
N ARG A 42 -12.03 10.28 -10.78
CA ARG A 42 -11.70 11.47 -10.01
C ARG A 42 -10.41 11.30 -9.21
N LEU A 43 -10.19 10.11 -8.66
CA LEU A 43 -9.00 9.77 -7.88
C LEU A 43 -7.92 9.07 -8.72
N GLY A 44 -8.20 8.71 -9.97
CA GLY A 44 -7.32 7.91 -10.84
C GLY A 44 -7.44 6.42 -10.56
N TRP A 45 -7.27 6.01 -9.30
CA TRP A 45 -7.49 4.63 -8.85
C TRP A 45 -8.07 4.60 -7.44
N THR A 46 -8.66 3.46 -7.07
CA THR A 46 -9.11 3.16 -5.72
C THR A 46 -9.05 1.65 -5.48
N HIS A 47 -9.24 1.21 -4.25
CA HIS A 47 -9.43 -0.20 -3.99
C HIS A 47 -10.83 -0.66 -4.43
N ARG A 48 -10.91 -1.86 -4.99
CA ARG A 48 -12.18 -2.50 -5.32
C ARG A 48 -12.89 -2.94 -4.02
N PRO A 49 -14.08 -2.40 -3.70
CA PRO A 49 -14.76 -2.71 -2.45
C PRO A 49 -15.05 -4.20 -2.26
N GLY A 50 -14.91 -4.68 -1.03
CA GLY A 50 -15.23 -6.06 -0.65
C GLY A 50 -14.27 -7.13 -1.22
N THR A 51 -13.16 -6.73 -1.82
CA THR A 51 -12.16 -7.67 -2.35
C THR A 51 -11.17 -8.13 -1.28
N MET A 52 -10.54 -9.26 -1.53
CA MET A 52 -9.46 -9.78 -0.74
C MET A 52 -8.43 -10.46 -1.64
N GLY A 53 -7.19 -10.49 -1.19
CA GLY A 53 -6.14 -11.18 -1.90
C GLY A 53 -4.83 -11.16 -1.14
N ARG A 54 -3.82 -11.81 -1.70
CA ARG A 54 -2.50 -11.93 -1.09
C ARG A 54 -1.49 -11.30 -2.03
N MET A 55 -0.76 -10.33 -1.52
CA MET A 55 0.33 -9.66 -2.21
C MET A 55 1.63 -10.36 -1.83
N VAL A 56 2.26 -10.99 -2.81
CA VAL A 56 3.52 -11.73 -2.62
C VAL A 56 4.57 -11.09 -3.51
N THR A 57 5.66 -10.64 -2.90
CA THR A 57 6.88 -10.21 -3.56
C THR A 57 8.07 -10.94 -2.93
N PRO A 58 9.30 -10.78 -3.45
CA PRO A 58 10.49 -11.29 -2.78
C PRO A 58 10.72 -10.69 -1.38
N GLU A 59 10.19 -9.49 -1.11
CA GLU A 59 10.40 -8.75 0.13
C GLU A 59 9.35 -9.06 1.20
N PHE A 60 8.10 -9.34 0.81
CA PHE A 60 7.01 -9.54 1.76
C PHE A 60 5.90 -10.43 1.19
N ASP A 61 5.12 -10.98 2.12
CA ASP A 61 3.93 -11.78 1.83
C ASP A 61 2.82 -11.38 2.79
N VAL A 62 1.87 -10.57 2.30
CA VAL A 62 0.84 -9.95 3.13
C VAL A 62 -0.56 -10.15 2.56
N ALA A 63 -1.53 -10.34 3.45
CA ALA A 63 -2.93 -10.36 3.09
C ALA A 63 -3.49 -8.93 2.98
N TYR A 64 -4.32 -8.71 1.97
CA TYR A 64 -5.16 -7.54 1.81
C TYR A 64 -6.62 -7.94 1.92
N SER A 65 -7.36 -7.19 2.73
CA SER A 65 -8.82 -7.23 2.78
C SER A 65 -9.31 -5.80 2.66
N ILE A 66 -10.19 -5.57 1.70
CA ILE A 66 -10.79 -4.26 1.43
C ILE A 66 -12.24 -4.30 1.90
N ASP A 67 -12.64 -3.32 2.71
CA ASP A 67 -14.00 -3.22 3.19
C ASP A 67 -14.98 -2.75 2.10
N ALA A 68 -16.27 -2.67 2.44
CA ALA A 68 -17.30 -2.23 1.51
C ALA A 68 -17.20 -0.75 1.11
N ALA A 69 -16.37 0.04 1.80
CA ALA A 69 -16.09 1.43 1.50
C ALA A 69 -14.78 1.62 0.72
N GLY A 70 -14.08 0.55 0.32
CA GLY A 70 -12.82 0.64 -0.40
C GLY A 70 -11.60 0.92 0.49
N ARG A 71 -11.71 0.71 1.80
CA ARG A 71 -10.62 0.93 2.76
C ARG A 71 -9.94 -0.38 3.10
N ARG A 72 -8.64 -0.35 3.37
CA ARG A 72 -7.94 -1.52 3.89
C ARG A 72 -8.44 -1.81 5.32
N ARG A 73 -9.04 -2.99 5.49
CA ARG A 73 -9.73 -3.38 6.72
C ARG A 73 -8.73 -3.84 7.78
N HIS A 74 -8.69 -3.16 8.93
CA HIS A 74 -8.18 -3.71 10.19
C HIS A 74 -9.31 -4.00 11.18
N GLU A 75 -9.03 -4.79 12.20
CA GLU A 75 -9.97 -5.01 13.30
C GLU A 75 -9.98 -3.79 14.22
N SER A 76 -11.15 -3.16 14.33
CA SER A 76 -11.35 -2.03 15.25
C SER A 76 -11.90 -2.52 16.58
N GLN A 77 -11.33 -2.01 17.67
CA GLN A 77 -11.76 -2.25 19.05
C GLN A 77 -12.52 -1.05 19.64
N ALA A 78 -12.68 0.01 18.85
CA ALA A 78 -13.34 1.23 19.28
C ALA A 78 -14.83 1.00 19.52
N GLY A 79 -15.31 1.55 20.65
CA GLY A 79 -16.74 1.58 20.97
C GLY A 79 -17.50 2.64 20.17
N PRO A 80 -18.84 2.70 20.29
CA PRO A 80 -19.68 3.66 19.56
C PRO A 80 -19.43 5.13 19.95
N ASP A 81 -18.93 5.39 21.16
CA ASP A 81 -18.61 6.73 21.67
C ASP A 81 -17.12 7.07 21.52
N ALA A 82 -16.43 6.37 20.62
CA ALA A 82 -15.01 6.56 20.41
C ALA A 82 -14.68 7.89 19.72
N VAL A 83 -13.50 8.44 19.99
CA VAL A 83 -12.94 9.53 19.20
C VAL A 83 -12.61 8.98 17.80
N HIS A 84 -13.19 9.57 16.77
CA HIS A 84 -13.03 9.12 15.39
C HIS A 84 -11.83 9.81 14.72
N LEU A 85 -10.75 9.05 14.53
CA LEU A 85 -9.57 9.49 13.79
C LEU A 85 -9.57 8.93 12.38
N GLN A 86 -9.37 9.79 11.38
CA GLN A 86 -9.15 9.38 9.99
C GLN A 86 -7.68 9.56 9.61
N LEU A 87 -7.08 8.50 9.07
CA LEU A 87 -5.69 8.47 8.62
C LEU A 87 -5.61 8.60 7.10
N TYR A 88 -4.86 9.58 6.60
CA TYR A 88 -4.62 9.81 5.17
C TYR A 88 -3.13 9.75 4.88
N GLY A 89 -2.79 9.38 3.64
CA GLY A 89 -1.42 9.28 3.16
C GLY A 89 -1.32 8.31 1.99
N ASP A 90 -0.08 8.09 1.55
CA ASP A 90 0.24 7.17 0.48
C ASP A 90 0.41 5.70 0.97
N SER A 91 1.34 4.97 0.37
CA SER A 91 1.77 3.62 0.76
C SER A 91 2.13 3.47 2.24
N PHE A 92 2.65 4.53 2.90
CA PHE A 92 2.99 4.46 4.32
C PHE A 92 1.75 4.40 5.21
N ALA A 93 0.72 5.19 4.89
CA ALA A 93 -0.55 5.15 5.62
C ALA A 93 -1.32 3.86 5.30
N GLU A 94 -1.34 3.43 4.04
CA GLU A 94 -1.97 2.17 3.62
C GLU A 94 -1.32 0.94 4.30
N GLY A 95 -0.02 1.02 4.59
CA GLY A 95 0.78 -0.08 5.12
C GLY A 95 1.28 -1.03 4.03
N TRP A 96 1.74 -0.51 2.88
CA TRP A 96 2.19 -1.31 1.76
C TRP A 96 3.26 -2.34 2.17
N GLY A 97 2.97 -3.62 1.96
CA GLY A 97 3.88 -4.71 2.33
C GLY A 97 3.97 -5.01 3.83
N VAL A 98 3.12 -4.39 4.66
CA VAL A 98 3.03 -4.60 6.11
C VAL A 98 1.77 -5.39 6.43
N ASP A 99 1.85 -6.32 7.38
CA ASP A 99 0.65 -7.00 7.90
C ASP A 99 -0.29 -5.97 8.53
N VAL A 100 -1.60 -6.15 8.37
CA VAL A 100 -2.58 -5.12 8.72
C VAL A 100 -2.58 -4.78 10.22
N ALA A 101 -2.27 -5.76 11.07
CA ALA A 101 -2.15 -5.56 12.52
C ALA A 101 -0.90 -4.73 12.91
N ASP A 102 0.13 -4.74 12.07
CA ASP A 102 1.37 -3.99 12.26
C ASP A 102 1.36 -2.62 11.56
N GLY A 103 0.35 -2.37 10.71
CA GLY A 103 0.13 -1.08 10.05
C GLY A 103 -0.21 0.05 11.03
N LEU A 104 0.11 1.28 10.64
CA LEU A 104 0.00 2.45 11.52
C LEU A 104 -1.41 2.63 12.10
N ALA A 105 -2.47 2.43 11.30
CA ALA A 105 -3.84 2.56 11.77
C ALA A 105 -4.17 1.61 12.93
N ALA A 106 -3.87 0.31 12.77
CA ALA A 106 -4.11 -0.70 13.79
C ALA A 106 -3.25 -0.46 15.04
N ARG A 107 -1.99 -0.07 14.86
CA ARG A 107 -1.08 0.25 15.96
C ARG A 107 -1.53 1.49 16.73
N LEU A 108 -1.92 2.56 16.05
CA LEU A 108 -2.46 3.78 16.68
C LEU A 108 -3.71 3.45 17.49
N GLU A 109 -4.64 2.71 16.90
CA GLU A 109 -5.88 2.33 17.59
C GLU A 109 -5.58 1.50 18.83
N THR A 110 -4.74 0.46 18.71
CA THR A 110 -4.36 -0.40 19.85
C THR A 110 -3.75 0.40 21.01
N HIS A 111 -2.90 1.39 20.72
CA HIS A 111 -2.24 2.19 21.75
C HIS A 111 -3.15 3.27 22.35
N LEU A 112 -4.14 3.76 21.60
CA LEU A 112 -5.00 4.86 22.04
C LEU A 112 -6.37 4.40 22.54
N VAL A 113 -6.84 3.20 22.20
CA VAL A 113 -8.15 2.69 22.61
C VAL A 113 -8.25 2.58 24.14
N SER A 114 -7.20 2.10 24.81
CA SER A 114 -7.20 1.91 26.27
C SER A 114 -7.18 3.21 27.08
N SER A 115 -6.64 4.29 26.52
CA SER A 115 -6.43 5.56 27.23
C SER A 115 -7.41 6.65 26.83
N ARG A 116 -7.91 6.61 25.59
CA ARG A 116 -8.70 7.68 24.97
C ARG A 116 -9.94 7.18 24.24
N GLY A 117 -10.11 5.86 24.10
CA GLY A 117 -11.20 5.28 23.30
C GLY A 117 -11.18 5.78 21.86
N VAL A 118 -10.03 5.76 21.19
CA VAL A 118 -9.91 6.21 19.79
C VAL A 118 -10.24 5.05 18.85
N GLY A 119 -11.03 5.32 17.82
CA GLY A 119 -11.19 4.46 16.65
C GLY A 119 -10.51 5.07 15.44
N VAL A 120 -9.76 4.26 14.69
CA VAL A 120 -9.00 4.74 13.53
C VAL A 120 -9.65 4.20 12.27
N THR A 121 -9.89 5.07 11.29
CA THR A 121 -10.26 4.69 9.93
C THR A 121 -9.12 4.99 8.99
N ASN A 122 -8.64 3.98 8.25
CA ASN A 122 -7.54 4.15 7.31
C ASN A 122 -8.04 4.47 5.90
N TYR A 123 -7.73 5.67 5.42
CA TYR A 123 -7.91 6.11 4.04
C TYR A 123 -6.59 6.14 3.25
N GLY A 124 -5.49 5.72 3.87
CA GLY A 124 -4.21 5.59 3.19
C GLY A 124 -4.32 4.71 1.95
N THR A 125 -3.80 5.20 0.83
CA THR A 125 -3.87 4.51 -0.47
C THR A 125 -2.55 4.64 -1.21
N ALA A 126 -1.95 3.51 -1.60
CA ALA A 126 -0.64 3.51 -2.22
C ALA A 126 -0.59 4.38 -3.48
N GLY A 127 0.45 5.22 -3.52
CA GLY A 127 0.75 6.11 -4.62
C GLY A 127 -0.04 7.42 -4.66
N TYR A 128 -0.99 7.65 -3.74
CA TYR A 128 -1.71 8.91 -3.67
C TYR A 128 -0.75 10.09 -3.40
N GLY A 129 -1.12 11.25 -3.92
CA GLY A 129 -0.59 12.53 -3.48
C GLY A 129 -1.61 13.31 -2.63
N THR A 130 -1.16 14.43 -2.06
CA THR A 130 -1.98 15.30 -1.20
C THR A 130 -3.27 15.79 -1.86
N ASP A 131 -3.30 15.96 -3.18
CA ASP A 131 -4.49 16.33 -3.94
C ASP A 131 -5.53 15.22 -3.96
N GLN A 132 -5.13 13.98 -4.23
CA GLN A 132 -5.99 12.80 -4.17
C GLN A 132 -6.50 12.56 -2.74
N GLU A 133 -5.66 12.75 -1.73
CA GLU A 133 -6.03 12.66 -0.32
C GLU A 133 -7.07 13.72 0.07
N MET A 134 -6.91 14.96 -0.41
CA MET A 134 -7.87 16.05 -0.20
C MET A 134 -9.22 15.73 -0.87
N LEU A 135 -9.21 15.21 -2.10
CA LEU A 135 -10.42 14.81 -2.81
C LEU A 135 -11.13 13.67 -2.07
N LEU A 136 -10.39 12.64 -1.63
CA LEU A 136 -10.94 11.52 -0.87
C LEU A 136 -11.51 11.98 0.48
N PHE A 137 -10.84 12.91 1.16
CA PHE A 137 -11.37 13.52 2.38
C PHE A 137 -12.66 14.30 2.08
N ALA A 138 -12.70 15.14 1.06
CA ALA A 138 -13.89 15.91 0.72
C ALA A 138 -15.10 15.03 0.37
N ASP A 139 -14.87 13.95 -0.39
CA ASP A 139 -15.95 13.11 -0.92
C ASP A 139 -16.43 12.06 0.10
N ALA A 140 -15.51 11.43 0.85
CA ALA A 140 -15.81 10.29 1.72
C ALA A 140 -15.56 10.56 3.22
N GLY A 141 -14.50 11.31 3.54
CA GLY A 141 -14.05 11.54 4.92
C GLY A 141 -14.89 12.55 5.68
N ALA A 142 -15.00 13.77 5.15
CA ALA A 142 -15.68 14.90 5.76
C ALA A 142 -17.16 14.64 6.09
N PRO A 143 -17.95 13.94 5.25
CA PRO A 143 -19.32 13.58 5.60
C PRO A 143 -19.45 12.70 6.85
N GLN A 144 -18.39 11.99 7.25
CA GLN A 144 -18.37 11.15 8.45
C GLN A 144 -18.06 11.93 9.73
N SER A 145 -17.83 13.25 9.63
CA SER A 145 -17.59 14.15 10.77
C SER A 145 -16.53 13.63 11.74
N PRO A 146 -15.28 13.39 11.28
CA PRO A 146 -14.21 12.91 12.17
C PRO A 146 -13.85 13.97 13.21
N ASP A 147 -13.46 13.52 14.40
CA ASP A 147 -12.90 14.39 15.44
C ASP A 147 -11.47 14.80 15.11
N VAL A 148 -10.72 13.90 14.46
CA VAL A 148 -9.30 14.08 14.14
C VAL A 148 -9.03 13.60 12.72
N VAL A 149 -8.33 14.42 11.94
CA VAL A 149 -7.75 14.04 10.66
C VAL A 149 -6.23 14.04 10.80
N LEU A 150 -5.62 12.89 10.55
CA LEU A 150 -4.17 12.70 10.58
C LEU A 150 -3.67 12.47 9.15
N LEU A 151 -2.84 13.38 8.65
CA LEU A 151 -2.21 13.29 7.34
C LEU A 151 -0.75 12.84 7.48
N LEU A 152 -0.38 11.73 6.86
CA LEU A 152 1.01 11.32 6.70
C LEU A 152 1.60 12.03 5.50
N PHE A 153 2.19 13.18 5.77
CA PHE A 153 2.92 13.95 4.78
C PHE A 153 4.35 13.43 4.64
N TYR A 154 4.78 13.14 3.41
CA TYR A 154 6.13 12.69 3.06
C TYR A 154 6.77 13.59 1.99
N ASP A 155 8.09 13.50 1.79
CA ASP A 155 8.82 14.45 0.93
C ASP A 155 8.31 14.53 -0.52
N LYS A 156 7.79 13.42 -1.04
CA LYS A 156 7.16 13.30 -2.35
C LYS A 156 5.94 14.21 -2.50
N ASP A 157 5.21 14.49 -1.42
CA ASP A 157 4.07 15.39 -1.44
C ASP A 157 4.45 16.82 -1.82
N VAL A 158 5.63 17.28 -1.40
CA VAL A 158 6.15 18.58 -1.83
C VAL A 158 6.29 18.59 -3.35
N TRP A 159 6.87 17.54 -3.93
CA TRP A 159 7.06 17.43 -5.37
C TRP A 159 5.75 17.35 -6.14
N ASN A 160 4.78 16.58 -5.66
CA ASN A 160 3.45 16.49 -6.26
C ASN A 160 2.79 17.87 -6.31
N ASN A 161 2.84 18.63 -5.20
CA ASN A 161 2.18 19.93 -5.06
C ASN A 161 2.87 21.07 -5.85
N VAL A 162 4.18 20.99 -6.08
CA VAL A 162 4.91 22.01 -6.88
C VAL A 162 5.02 21.65 -8.36
N SER A 163 4.67 20.41 -8.72
CA SER A 163 4.66 19.99 -10.13
C SER A 163 3.56 20.74 -10.88
N ARG A 164 3.91 21.35 -12.02
CA ARG A 164 2.96 22.09 -12.87
C ARG A 164 2.24 21.20 -13.88
N ARG A 165 2.29 19.89 -13.67
CA ARG A 165 1.77 18.89 -14.61
C ARG A 165 0.50 18.29 -14.07
#